data_AF-A0A430G475-F1
#
_entry.id   AF-A0A430G475-F1
#
_cell.length_a   1.000
_cell.length_b   1.000
_cell.length_c   1.000
_cell.angle_alpha   90.00
_cell.angle_beta   90.00
_cell.angle_gamma   90.00
#
_symmetry.space_group_name_H-M   'P 1'
#
loop_
_entity.id
_entity.type
_entity.pdbx_description
1 polymer ?
#
loop_
_entity_poly.entity_id
_entity_poly.type
_entity_poly.pdbx_seq_one_letter_code
_entity_poly.pdbx_strand_id
1 'polypeptide(L)'
;MKKHQNPFVEDVPVFDRFMLSGYEHVEYLDFRLNDARTLPLAVEQRIARDQPANATVIDLVAFLTAVPVSAALSVTHTAFHKMRLLENSIWTAYAEGIPHGMVVYHWKKKATNGKSIEDFSAFVKLQIRLSGAQILLNYLLFALVFGVFGNLVAGWLQPNLGFIGSAIWGFFAGLLRILENFRLVVLTG
;
A
#
# COMPACT_ATOMS: atom_id res chain seq x y z
N MET A 1 -14.75 10.84 -10.13
CA MET A 1 -13.52 11.58 -9.76
C MET A 1 -12.47 11.31 -10.83
N LYS A 2 -12.08 12.33 -11.62
CA LYS A 2 -11.04 12.19 -12.65
C LYS A 2 -9.68 12.08 -11.94
N LYS A 3 -9.00 10.95 -12.11
CA LYS A 3 -7.65 10.72 -11.60
C LYS A 3 -6.70 11.59 -12.43
N HIS A 4 -6.19 12.67 -11.88
CA HIS A 4 -5.09 13.41 -12.51
C HIS A 4 -3.86 12.50 -12.47
N GLN A 5 -3.47 11.95 -13.62
CA GLN A 5 -2.23 11.18 -13.76
C GLN A 5 -1.06 12.16 -13.66
N ASN A 6 -0.40 12.18 -12.50
CA ASN A 6 0.89 12.85 -12.35
C ASN A 6 1.96 11.91 -12.93
N PRO A 7 2.74 12.34 -13.95
CA PRO A 7 3.74 11.48 -14.59
C PRO A 7 4.88 11.05 -13.66
N PHE A 8 5.00 11.67 -12.48
CA PHE A 8 6.05 11.38 -11.50
C PHE A 8 5.57 10.55 -10.31
N VAL A 9 4.27 10.29 -10.20
CA VAL A 9 3.67 9.59 -9.06
C VAL A 9 2.82 8.45 -9.56
N GLU A 10 3.21 7.24 -9.20
CA GLU A 10 2.43 6.04 -9.48
C GLU A 10 1.80 5.50 -8.20
N ASP A 11 0.48 5.32 -8.26
CA ASP A 11 -0.31 4.72 -7.19
C ASP A 11 -0.43 3.22 -7.42
N VAL A 12 0.05 2.41 -6.48
CA VAL A 12 -0.17 0.95 -6.53
C VAL A 12 -1.43 0.59 -5.74
N PRO A 13 -2.50 0.09 -6.38
CA PRO A 13 -3.69 -0.29 -5.65
C PRO A 13 -3.46 -1.57 -4.83
N VAL A 14 -3.84 -1.54 -3.55
CA VAL A 14 -3.92 -2.74 -2.71
C VAL A 14 -5.11 -3.60 -3.17
N PHE A 15 -4.90 -4.92 -3.33
CA PHE A 15 -5.93 -5.87 -3.77
C PHE A 15 -6.96 -6.21 -2.66
N ASP A 16 -6.58 -6.19 -1.38
CA ASP A 16 -7.44 -6.63 -0.25
C ASP A 16 -8.14 -5.50 0.51
N ARG A 17 -8.78 -4.57 -0.20
CA ARG A 17 -9.45 -3.40 0.40
C ARG A 17 -10.68 -3.72 1.23
N PHE A 18 -11.31 -4.87 1.00
CA PHE A 18 -12.63 -5.20 1.56
C PHE A 18 -12.58 -5.93 2.92
N MET A 19 -11.42 -6.51 3.29
CA MET A 19 -11.29 -7.35 4.50
C MET A 19 -10.32 -6.78 5.54
N LEU A 20 -9.55 -5.74 5.21
CA LEU A 20 -8.55 -5.15 6.11
C LEU A 20 -9.08 -3.83 6.72
N SER A 21 -9.06 -3.74 8.04
CA SER A 21 -9.46 -2.54 8.80
C SER A 21 -8.52 -1.33 8.61
N GLY A 22 -7.37 -1.56 7.99
CA GLY A 22 -6.51 -0.52 7.45
C GLY A 22 -5.76 -1.06 6.24
N TYR A 23 -5.60 -0.23 5.22
CA TYR A 23 -4.79 -0.56 4.05
C TYR A 23 -3.60 0.40 3.96
N GLU A 24 -2.48 -0.12 3.48
CA GLU A 24 -1.28 0.66 3.21
C GLU A 24 -1.31 1.11 1.75
N HIS A 25 -1.49 2.41 1.52
CA HIS A 25 -1.33 3.00 0.21
C HIS A 25 0.16 3.23 -0.04
N VAL A 26 0.68 2.65 -1.11
CA VAL A 26 2.09 2.80 -1.48
C VAL A 26 2.17 3.69 -2.71
N GLU A 27 2.87 4.81 -2.55
CA GLU A 27 3.26 5.70 -3.63
C GLU A 27 4.76 5.61 -3.80
N TYR A 28 5.25 5.75 -5.03
CA TYR A 28 6.66 5.94 -5.27
C TYR A 28 6.92 7.11 -6.21
N LEU A 29 8.03 7.79 -5.95
CA LEU A 29 8.58 8.82 -6.80
C LEU A 29 9.94 8.31 -7.29
N ASP A 30 10.10 8.26 -8.60
CA ASP A 30 11.37 7.94 -9.25
C ASP A 30 11.84 9.15 -10.05
N PHE A 31 12.82 9.88 -9.51
CA PHE A 31 13.45 11.00 -10.20
C PHE A 31 14.82 10.57 -10.72
N ARG A 32 15.00 10.65 -12.03
CA ARG A 32 16.26 10.30 -12.69
C ARG A 32 16.71 11.40 -13.63
N LEU A 33 18.01 11.69 -13.59
CA LEU A 33 18.70 12.64 -14.43
C LEU A 33 19.92 11.96 -15.04
N ASN A 34 20.04 12.02 -16.37
CA ASN A 34 21.17 11.50 -17.14
C ASN A 34 21.54 10.04 -16.81
N ASP A 35 20.55 9.17 -16.60
CA ASP A 35 20.78 7.74 -16.38
C ASP A 35 21.17 7.06 -17.71
N ALA A 36 22.48 7.04 -17.99
CA ALA A 36 23.06 6.53 -19.23
C ALA A 36 22.65 5.08 -19.55
N ARG A 37 22.30 4.28 -18.54
CA ARG A 37 21.88 2.87 -18.73
C ARG A 37 20.52 2.74 -19.44
N THR A 38 19.75 3.82 -19.50
CA THR A 38 18.43 3.84 -20.14
C THR A 38 18.45 4.47 -21.54
N LEU A 39 19.59 5.04 -21.96
CA LEU A 39 19.71 5.70 -23.26
C LEU A 39 20.07 4.68 -24.36
N PRO A 40 19.36 4.69 -25.50
CA PRO A 40 19.77 3.92 -26.66
C PRO A 40 21.17 4.35 -27.13
N LEU A 41 22.01 3.38 -27.51
CA LEU A 41 23.40 3.61 -27.93
C LEU A 41 23.54 4.69 -29.02
N ALA A 42 22.58 4.76 -29.95
CA ALA A 42 22.57 5.76 -31.01
C ALA A 42 22.43 7.20 -30.47
N VAL A 43 21.69 7.38 -29.38
CA VAL A 43 21.50 8.69 -28.72
C VAL A 43 22.74 9.07 -27.94
N GLU A 44 23.34 8.11 -27.21
CA GLU A 44 24.59 8.32 -26.49
C GLU A 44 25.74 8.75 -27.42
N GLN A 45 25.91 8.04 -28.55
CA GLN A 45 26.89 8.37 -29.58
C GLN A 45 26.66 9.74 -30.21
N ARG A 46 25.38 10.14 -30.37
CA ARG A 46 25.03 11.46 -30.88
C ARG A 46 25.34 12.56 -29.87
N ILE A 47 25.00 12.35 -28.60
CA ILE A 47 25.33 13.29 -27.52
C ILE A 47 26.84 13.50 -27.47
N ALA A 48 27.63 12.42 -27.49
CA ALA A 48 29.10 12.50 -27.46
C ALA A 48 29.70 13.21 -28.69
N ARG A 49 29.07 13.06 -29.87
CA ARG A 49 29.52 13.69 -31.12
C ARG A 49 29.16 15.17 -31.21
N ASP A 50 27.94 15.51 -30.80
CA ASP A 50 27.37 16.85 -30.92
C ASP A 50 27.67 17.72 -29.68
N GLN A 51 28.41 17.20 -28.69
CA GLN A 51 28.73 17.91 -27.45
C GLN A 51 29.66 19.10 -27.72
N PRO A 52 29.22 20.35 -27.48
CA PRO A 52 30.08 21.51 -27.68
C PRO A 52 31.20 21.53 -26.63
N ALA A 53 32.36 22.09 -26.99
CA ALA A 53 33.51 22.24 -26.09
C ALA A 53 33.19 23.02 -24.79
N ASN A 54 32.13 23.83 -24.80
CA ASN A 54 31.61 24.58 -23.65
C ASN A 54 30.29 24.00 -23.09
N ALA A 55 30.10 22.68 -23.15
CA ALA A 55 28.90 22.05 -22.62
C ALA A 55 28.70 22.42 -21.14
N THR A 56 27.46 22.77 -20.78
CA THR A 56 27.10 23.12 -19.40
C THR A 56 27.29 21.91 -18.50
N VAL A 57 28.07 22.11 -17.44
CA VAL A 57 28.37 21.09 -16.46
C VAL A 57 27.34 21.15 -15.33
N ILE A 58 26.85 19.99 -14.89
CA ILE A 58 25.95 19.90 -13.74
C ILE A 58 26.79 19.80 -12.47
N ASP A 59 26.86 20.89 -11.71
CA ASP A 59 27.62 20.95 -10.45
C ASP A 59 26.78 20.62 -9.21
N LEU A 60 25.46 20.80 -9.30
CA LEU A 60 24.53 20.61 -8.20
C LEU A 60 23.20 20.08 -8.71
N VAL A 61 22.74 18.99 -8.10
CA VAL A 61 21.35 18.53 -8.21
C VAL A 61 20.75 18.55 -6.81
N ALA A 62 19.63 19.26 -6.67
CA ALA A 62 18.84 19.34 -5.45
C ALA A 62 17.40 18.93 -5.74
N PHE A 63 16.98 17.80 -5.18
CA PHE A 63 15.63 17.28 -5.30
C PHE A 63 14.93 17.45 -3.96
N LEU A 64 13.73 18.05 -3.99
CA LEU A 64 12.92 18.28 -2.79
C LEU A 64 11.52 17.73 -2.99
N THR A 65 11.02 17.01 -1.99
CA THR A 65 9.63 16.53 -1.96
C THR A 65 8.99 16.86 -0.64
N ALA A 66 7.77 17.40 -0.69
CA ALA A 66 6.95 17.63 0.49
C ALA A 66 5.90 16.52 0.59
N VAL A 67 5.88 15.81 1.72
CA VAL A 67 4.95 14.69 1.96
C VAL A 67 4.32 14.81 3.34
N PRO A 68 3.12 14.26 3.57
CA PRO A 68 2.48 14.31 4.89
C PRO A 68 3.34 13.63 5.96
N VAL A 69 3.36 14.15 7.19
CA VAL A 69 4.10 13.56 8.32
C VAL A 69 3.63 12.14 8.67
N SER A 70 2.39 11.79 8.33
CA SER A 70 1.81 10.46 8.52
C SER A 70 2.33 9.43 7.52
N ALA A 71 3.03 9.85 6.46
CA ALA A 71 3.64 8.95 5.50
C ALA A 71 4.97 8.41 6.05
N ALA A 72 5.12 7.09 6.09
CA ALA A 72 6.40 6.46 6.34
C ALA A 72 7.25 6.48 5.06
N LEU A 73 8.46 7.05 5.16
CA LEU A 73 9.38 7.13 4.04
C LEU A 73 10.42 6.00 4.10
N SER A 74 10.60 5.28 3.00
CA SER A 74 11.73 4.38 2.78
C SER A 74 12.54 4.86 1.58
N VAL A 75 13.82 5.17 1.78
CA VAL A 75 14.74 5.69 0.76
C VAL A 75 15.81 4.63 0.49
N THR A 76 16.08 4.32 -0.78
CA THR A 76 16.93 3.17 -1.14
C THR A 76 18.26 3.54 -1.81
N HIS A 77 18.37 4.68 -2.53
CA HIS A 77 19.49 4.86 -3.47
C HIS A 77 20.32 6.16 -3.40
N THR A 78 19.89 7.19 -2.66
CA THR A 78 20.62 8.48 -2.63
C THR A 78 20.88 8.92 -1.21
N ALA A 79 22.08 9.46 -0.94
CA ALA A 79 22.43 10.01 0.35
C ALA A 79 21.43 11.14 0.71
N PHE A 80 20.65 10.86 1.74
CA PHE A 80 19.70 11.80 2.30
C PHE A 80 20.46 12.97 2.93
N HIS A 81 20.11 14.21 2.55
CA HIS A 81 20.81 15.39 3.05
C HIS A 81 20.14 15.93 4.32
N LYS A 82 18.86 16.30 4.28
CA LYS A 82 18.11 16.86 5.43
C LYS A 82 16.60 16.61 5.33
N MET A 83 15.93 16.52 6.48
CA MET A 83 14.46 16.58 6.61
C MET A 83 14.08 17.68 7.59
N ARG A 84 12.99 18.40 7.30
CA ARG A 84 12.41 19.41 8.20
C ARG A 84 10.90 19.47 8.04
N LEU A 85 10.21 19.86 9.11
CA LEU A 85 8.80 20.20 9.03
C LEU A 85 8.63 21.42 8.11
N LEU A 86 7.63 21.40 7.24
CA LEU A 86 7.31 22.50 6.36
C LEU A 86 6.68 23.64 7.19
N GLU A 87 7.29 24.81 7.13
CA GLU A 87 6.78 26.02 7.76
C GLU A 87 5.59 26.56 6.97
N ASN A 88 4.38 26.06 7.28
CA ASN A 88 3.19 26.33 6.49
C ASN A 88 2.98 27.83 6.24
N SER A 89 3.12 28.69 7.25
CA SER A 89 2.94 30.15 7.10
C SER A 89 3.81 30.80 6.02
N ILE A 90 5.04 30.34 5.83
CA ILE A 90 5.94 30.86 4.80
C ILE A 90 5.54 30.33 3.43
N TRP A 91 5.25 29.03 3.34
CA TRP A 91 5.02 28.35 2.07
C TRP A 91 3.65 28.64 1.46
N THR A 92 2.63 28.86 2.28
CA THR A 92 1.28 29.21 1.80
C THR A 92 1.26 30.57 1.09
N ALA A 93 2.27 31.42 1.32
CA ALA A 93 2.45 32.66 0.55
C ALA A 93 2.99 32.43 -0.87
N TYR A 94 3.65 31.29 -1.13
CA TYR A 94 4.20 30.93 -2.44
C TYR A 94 3.28 30.00 -3.24
N ALA A 95 2.54 29.12 -2.57
CA ALA A 95 1.57 28.24 -3.21
C ALA A 95 0.35 28.03 -2.30
N GLU A 96 -0.83 28.26 -2.84
CA GLU A 96 -2.09 28.08 -2.13
C GLU A 96 -2.44 26.60 -1.97
N GLY A 97 -3.16 26.26 -0.89
CA GLY A 97 -3.69 24.91 -0.68
C GLY A 97 -2.71 23.91 -0.08
N ILE A 98 -1.57 24.35 0.48
CA ILE A 98 -0.62 23.47 1.16
C ILE A 98 -1.21 23.00 2.52
N PRO A 99 -1.38 21.68 2.74
CA PRO A 99 -1.86 21.16 4.01
C PRO A 99 -0.89 21.43 5.17
N HIS A 100 -1.42 21.50 6.40
CA HIS A 100 -0.58 21.49 7.60
C HIS A 100 0.06 20.11 7.82
N GLY A 101 1.19 20.07 8.53
CA GLY A 101 1.84 18.80 8.91
C GLY A 101 2.57 18.11 7.76
N MET A 102 3.13 18.87 6.83
CA MET A 102 3.99 18.35 5.77
C MET A 102 5.45 18.32 6.22
N VAL A 103 6.22 17.35 5.74
CA VAL A 103 7.67 17.22 5.93
C VAL A 103 8.34 17.32 4.58
N VAL A 104 9.38 18.14 4.51
CA VAL A 104 10.22 18.28 3.31
C VAL A 104 11.42 17.39 3.44
N TYR A 105 11.63 16.56 2.42
CA TYR A 105 12.83 15.77 2.23
C TYR A 105 13.69 16.42 1.16
N HIS A 106 14.99 16.52 1.43
CA HIS A 106 15.95 17.14 0.53
C HIS A 106 17.07 16.14 0.23
N TRP A 107 17.20 15.79 -1.04
CA TRP A 107 18.32 15.02 -1.58
C TRP A 107 19.23 15.95 -2.39
N LYS A 108 20.53 15.80 -2.19
CA LYS A 108 21.51 16.71 -2.76
C LYS A 108 22.74 15.95 -3.21
N LYS A 109 23.12 16.11 -4.47
CA LYS A 109 24.41 15.66 -5.02
C LYS A 109 25.18 16.89 -5.49
N LYS A 110 26.43 17.02 -5.06
CA LYS A 110 27.36 18.06 -5.50
C LYS A 110 28.52 17.42 -6.24
N ALA A 111 29.01 18.10 -7.28
CA ALA A 111 30.27 17.78 -7.92
C ALA A 111 31.39 17.75 -6.86
N THR A 112 32.25 16.73 -6.91
CA THR A 112 33.38 16.56 -5.99
C THR A 112 34.67 16.52 -6.80
N ASN A 113 35.69 17.27 -6.37
CA ASN A 113 37.03 17.29 -7.00
C ASN A 113 37.00 17.59 -8.51
N GLY A 114 36.19 18.56 -8.95
CA GLY A 114 36.12 18.97 -10.36
C GLY A 114 35.45 17.97 -11.30
N LYS A 115 34.92 16.86 -10.79
CA LYS A 115 34.10 15.92 -11.57
C LYS A 115 32.65 16.35 -11.55
N SER A 116 32.11 16.56 -12.75
CA SER A 116 30.70 16.84 -12.99
C SER A 116 29.78 15.74 -12.49
N ILE A 117 28.54 16.09 -12.17
CA ILE A 117 27.51 15.09 -11.90
C ILE A 117 27.09 14.47 -13.23
N GLU A 118 27.55 13.23 -13.48
CA GLU A 118 27.20 12.47 -14.68
C GLU A 118 25.76 11.94 -14.59
N ASP A 119 25.37 11.42 -13.43
CA ASP A 119 24.06 10.84 -13.18
C ASP A 119 23.45 11.29 -11.83
N PHE A 120 22.13 11.29 -11.73
CA PHE A 120 21.44 11.41 -10.44
C PHE A 120 20.16 10.59 -10.47
N SER A 121 20.01 9.69 -9.49
CA SER A 121 18.77 8.96 -9.27
C SER A 121 18.34 9.15 -7.81
N ALA A 122 17.05 9.40 -7.63
CA ALA A 122 16.39 9.47 -6.34
C ALA A 122 15.09 8.67 -6.42
N PHE A 123 15.15 7.48 -5.81
CA PHE A 123 13.98 6.62 -5.63
C PHE A 123 13.46 6.76 -4.21
N VAL A 124 12.17 7.09 -4.12
CA VAL A 124 11.50 7.38 -2.86
C VAL A 124 10.24 6.53 -2.79
N LYS A 125 10.15 5.67 -1.79
CA LYS A 125 8.95 4.88 -1.50
C LYS A 125 8.22 5.50 -0.31
N LEU A 126 6.97 5.87 -0.53
CA LEU A 126 6.06 6.40 0.47
C LEU A 126 5.05 5.32 0.85
N GLN A 127 4.93 5.06 2.14
CA GLN A 127 3.90 4.18 2.69
C GLN A 127 2.97 4.99 3.56
N ILE A 128 1.75 5.20 3.09
CA ILE A 128 0.73 5.95 3.81
C ILE A 128 -0.24 4.93 4.40
N ARG A 129 -0.30 4.88 5.74
CA ARG A 129 -1.29 4.06 6.42
C ARG A 129 -2.62 4.80 6.45
N LEU A 130 -3.58 4.33 5.67
CA LEU A 130 -4.94 4.83 5.69
C LEU A 130 -5.76 3.93 6.62
N SER A 131 -5.73 4.24 7.92
CA SER A 131 -6.69 3.70 8.88
C SER A 131 -7.77 4.74 9.13
N GLY A 132 -8.90 4.61 8.43
CA GLY A 132 -10.03 5.51 8.62
C GLY A 132 -10.82 5.11 9.87
N ALA A 133 -11.07 6.04 10.79
CA ALA A 133 -12.04 5.84 11.87
C ALA A 133 -13.43 5.40 11.34
N GLN A 134 -13.76 5.84 10.12
CA GLN A 134 -14.98 5.44 9.41
C GLN A 134 -14.97 3.97 8.97
N ILE A 135 -13.79 3.42 8.65
CA ILE A 135 -13.63 1.99 8.37
C ILE A 135 -13.91 1.21 9.65
N LEU A 136 -13.31 1.63 10.78
CA LEU A 136 -13.55 1.03 12.09
C LEU A 136 -15.03 1.07 12.49
N LEU A 137 -15.70 2.20 12.26
CA LEU A 137 -17.14 2.36 12.54
C LEU A 137 -18.00 1.43 11.67
N ASN A 138 -17.68 1.29 10.39
CA ASN A 138 -18.39 0.36 9.50
C ASN A 138 -18.23 -1.10 9.96
N TYR A 139 -17.02 -1.50 10.39
CA TYR A 139 -16.80 -2.83 10.96
C TYR A 139 -17.60 -3.04 12.24
N LEU A 140 -17.66 -2.05 13.13
CA LEU A 140 -18.46 -2.12 14.34
C LEU A 140 -19.95 -2.29 14.01
N LEU A 141 -20.45 -1.56 13.01
CA LEU A 141 -21.84 -1.65 12.55
C LEU A 141 -22.14 -3.01 11.92
N PHE A 142 -21.23 -3.55 11.10
CA PHE A 142 -21.34 -4.90 10.56
C PHE A 142 -21.38 -5.97 11.66
N ALA A 143 -20.50 -5.86 12.66
CA ALA A 143 -20.49 -6.78 13.80
C ALA A 143 -21.79 -6.73 14.60
N LEU A 144 -22.36 -5.53 14.77
CA LEU A 144 -23.65 -5.35 15.43
C LEU A 144 -24.78 -6.00 14.63
N VAL A 145 -24.84 -5.77 13.31
CA VAL A 145 -25.82 -6.42 12.43
C VAL A 145 -25.70 -7.94 12.47
N PHE A 146 -24.48 -8.47 12.40
CA PHE A 146 -24.23 -9.91 12.53
C PHE A 146 -24.64 -10.45 13.91
N GLY A 147 -24.42 -9.69 14.98
CA GLY A 147 -24.87 -10.05 16.32
C GLY A 147 -26.40 -10.13 16.43
N VAL A 148 -27.10 -9.13 15.90
CA VAL A 148 -28.58 -9.12 15.85
C VAL A 148 -29.10 -10.26 15.00
N PHE A 149 -28.51 -10.47 13.82
CA PHE A 149 -28.89 -11.56 12.92
C PHE A 149 -28.65 -12.93 13.55
N GLY A 150 -27.50 -13.12 14.20
CA GLY A 150 -27.18 -14.34 14.95
C GLY A 150 -28.19 -14.61 16.05
N ASN A 151 -28.63 -13.58 16.77
CA ASN A 151 -29.65 -13.72 17.82
C ASN A 151 -31.04 -14.07 17.23
N LEU A 152 -31.42 -13.50 16.09
CA LEU A 152 -32.66 -13.86 15.38
C LEU A 152 -32.62 -15.30 14.87
N VAL A 153 -31.50 -15.72 14.29
CA VAL A 153 -31.28 -17.10 13.85
C VAL A 153 -31.31 -18.05 15.04
N ALA A 154 -30.67 -17.71 16.15
CA ALA A 154 -30.71 -18.50 17.37
C ALA A 154 -32.14 -18.61 17.91
N GLY A 155 -32.93 -17.53 17.93
CA GLY A 155 -34.33 -17.55 18.33
C GLY A 155 -35.22 -18.41 17.42
N TRP A 156 -34.92 -18.49 16.13
CA TRP A 156 -35.61 -19.40 15.20
C TRP A 156 -35.18 -20.86 15.35
N LEU A 157 -33.89 -21.10 15.63
CA LEU A 157 -33.35 -22.43 15.85
C LEU A 157 -33.73 -23.01 17.22
N GLN A 158 -33.81 -22.20 18.27
CA GLN A 158 -34.08 -22.64 19.65
C GLN A 158 -35.34 -23.52 19.80
N PRO A 159 -36.51 -23.19 19.21
CA PRO A 159 -37.68 -24.07 19.26
C PRO A 159 -37.52 -25.35 18.41
N ASN A 160 -36.72 -25.28 17.35
CA ASN A 160 -36.50 -26.41 16.43
C ASN A 160 -35.29 -27.28 16.83
N LEU A 161 -34.46 -26.84 17.78
CA LEU A 161 -33.22 -27.49 18.19
C LEU A 161 -33.45 -28.85 18.84
N GLY A 162 -34.57 -29.02 19.56
CA GLY A 162 -34.97 -30.33 20.07
C GLY A 162 -35.36 -31.30 18.96
N PHE A 163 -36.07 -30.83 17.93
CA PHE A 163 -36.45 -31.63 16.76
C PHE A 163 -35.23 -31.96 15.87
N ILE A 164 -34.38 -30.97 15.59
CA ILE A 164 -33.15 -31.14 14.80
C ILE A 164 -32.16 -32.04 15.56
N GLY A 165 -31.96 -31.82 16.85
CA GLY A 165 -31.08 -32.64 17.68
C GLY A 165 -31.54 -34.09 17.78
N SER A 166 -32.85 -34.33 17.96
CA SER A 166 -33.41 -35.68 17.95
C SER A 166 -33.39 -36.35 16.58
N ALA A 167 -33.57 -35.60 15.49
CA ALA A 167 -33.43 -36.12 14.13
C ALA A 167 -31.98 -36.52 13.80
N ILE A 168 -31.01 -35.70 14.19
CA ILE A 168 -29.57 -36.01 14.03
C ILE A 168 -29.20 -37.23 14.89
N TRP A 169 -29.63 -37.27 16.15
CA TRP A 169 -29.37 -38.42 17.02
C TRP A 169 -30.04 -39.70 16.50
N GLY A 170 -31.29 -39.60 16.02
CA GLY A 170 -32.01 -40.71 15.41
C GLY A 170 -31.34 -41.26 14.15
N PHE A 171 -30.80 -40.37 13.30
CA PHE A 171 -30.03 -40.77 12.13
C PHE A 171 -28.73 -41.50 12.52
N PHE A 172 -27.97 -40.96 13.46
CA PHE A 172 -26.73 -41.61 13.94
C PHE A 172 -27.00 -42.94 14.65
N ALA A 173 -28.04 -43.01 15.49
CA ALA A 173 -28.43 -44.25 16.15
C ALA A 173 -28.92 -45.32 15.16
N GLY A 174 -29.62 -44.91 14.10
CA GLY A 174 -30.02 -45.79 13.00
C GLY A 174 -28.81 -46.34 12.23
N LEU A 175 -27.83 -45.48 11.93
CA LEU A 175 -26.59 -45.88 11.26
C LEU A 175 -25.77 -46.85 12.10
N LEU A 176 -25.66 -46.60 13.41
CA LEU A 176 -25.00 -47.50 14.37
C LEU A 176 -25.68 -48.86 14.44
N ARG A 177 -27.02 -48.90 14.48
CA ARG A 177 -27.78 -50.16 14.45
C ARG A 177 -27.60 -50.94 13.15
N ILE A 178 -27.52 -50.26 12.01
CA ILE A 178 -27.23 -50.90 10.72
C ILE A 178 -25.83 -51.53 10.76
N LEU A 179 -24.84 -50.83 11.30
CA LEU A 179 -23.47 -51.35 11.45
C LEU A 179 -23.39 -52.53 12.42
N GLU A 180 -24.10 -52.49 13.54
CA GLU A 180 -24.18 -53.62 14.49
C GLU A 180 -24.84 -54.86 13.87
N ASN A 181 -25.95 -54.67 13.16
CA ASN A 181 -26.63 -55.75 12.45
C ASN A 181 -25.74 -56.35 11.36
N PHE A 182 -24.97 -55.52 10.64
CA PHE A 182 -24.02 -55.99 9.64
C PHE A 182 -22.88 -56.81 10.28
N ARG A 183 -22.41 -56.40 11.46
CA ARG A 183 -21.37 -57.11 12.22
C ARG A 183 -21.85 -58.47 12.74
N LEU A 184 -23.12 -58.57 13.15
CA LEU A 184 -23.73 -59.82 13.60
C LEU A 184 -23.95 -60.82 12.45
N VAL A 185 -24.38 -60.35 11.27
CA VAL A 185 -24.56 -61.21 10.08
C VAL A 185 -23.24 -61.82 9.59
N VAL A 186 -22.13 -61.07 9.67
CA VAL A 186 -20.79 -61.58 9.29
C VAL A 186 -20.19 -62.57 10.30
N LEU A 187 -20.66 -62.59 11.55
CA LEU A 187 -20.18 -63.49 12.61
C LEU A 187 -21.02 -64.77 12.75
N THR A 188 -22.14 -64.88 12.04
CA THR A 188 -23.10 -66.00 12.14
C THR A 188 -23.34 -66.75 10.82
N GLY A 189 -22.64 -66.39 9.75
CA GLY A 189 -22.54 -67.13 8.49
C GLY A 189 -21.11 -67.60 8.24
#